data_AF-A0A398BYU1-F1
#
_entry.id   AF-A0A398BYU1-F1
#
_cell.length_a   1.000
_cell.length_b   1.000
_cell.length_c   1.000
_cell.angle_alpha   90.00
_cell.angle_beta   90.00
_cell.angle_gamma   90.00
#
_symmetry.space_group_name_H-M   'P 1'
#
loop_
_entity.id
_entity.type
_entity.pdbx_description
1 polymer ?
#
loop_
_entity_poly.entity_id
_entity_poly.type
_entity_poly.pdbx_seq_one_letter_code
_entity_poly.pdbx_strand_id
1 'polypeptide(L)'
;MFWIQLVNGLMEGMTLFLIASGLTLIFGVTRIINFAHGSLYMLGAILTYELVPLIAPGTLWGFFAAVVLAGVVVSILGVVFEMLALRRIYGADGLMQLIVTVALVLILRDTVRLIWGPNSLSVPMPDMLMGALQIGGNYSRCSRLSCSLRGWWWSAR
;
A
#
# COMPACT_ATOMS: atom_id res chain seq x y z
N MET A 1 -13.38 -30.40 12.34
CA MET A 1 -13.90 -29.03 12.09
C MET A 1 -13.61 -28.07 13.25
N PHE A 2 -13.96 -28.40 14.50
CA PHE A 2 -13.76 -27.51 15.67
C PHE A 2 -12.30 -27.04 15.89
N TRP A 3 -11.32 -27.95 15.80
CA TRP A 3 -9.90 -27.61 15.95
C TRP A 3 -9.40 -26.54 14.96
N ILE A 4 -9.88 -26.60 13.71
CA ILE A 4 -9.49 -25.63 12.68
C ILE A 4 -10.09 -24.25 12.98
N GLN A 5 -11.33 -24.19 13.47
CA GLN A 5 -11.97 -22.92 13.88
C GLN A 5 -11.28 -22.31 15.10
N LEU A 6 -10.83 -23.13 16.05
CA LEU A 6 -10.08 -22.68 17.22
C LEU A 6 -8.72 -22.10 16.82
N VAL A 7 -7.99 -22.76 15.92
CA VAL A 7 -6.71 -22.25 15.40
C VAL A 7 -6.93 -20.98 14.58
N ASN A 8 -7.94 -20.93 13.71
CA ASN A 8 -8.25 -19.73 12.92
C ASN A 8 -8.60 -18.53 13.81
N GLY A 9 -9.44 -18.72 14.84
CA GLY A 9 -9.77 -17.67 15.80
C GLY A 9 -8.56 -17.21 16.61
N LEU A 10 -7.65 -18.13 16.95
CA LEU A 10 -6.40 -17.79 17.63
C LEU A 10 -5.45 -16.99 16.74
N MET A 11 -5.32 -17.35 15.44
CA MET A 11 -4.49 -16.61 14.49
C MET A 11 -4.98 -15.17 14.30
N GLU A 12 -6.30 -14.99 14.16
CA GLU A 12 -6.90 -13.67 14.02
C GLU A 12 -6.79 -12.86 15.33
N GLY A 13 -7.00 -13.52 16.47
CA GLY A 13 -6.81 -12.92 17.80
C GLY A 13 -5.37 -12.48 18.06
N MET A 14 -4.37 -13.29 17.70
CA MET A 14 -2.95 -12.93 17.81
C MET A 14 -2.61 -11.74 16.92
N THR A 15 -3.16 -11.69 15.72
CA THR A 15 -2.97 -10.55 14.80
C THR A 15 -3.52 -9.27 15.40
N LEU A 16 -4.74 -9.29 15.91
CA LEU A 16 -5.35 -8.13 16.57
C LEU A 16 -4.61 -7.74 17.86
N PHE A 17 -4.15 -8.72 18.64
CA PHE A 17 -3.35 -8.48 19.85
C PHE A 17 -2.02 -7.78 19.53
N LEU A 18 -1.31 -8.22 18.48
CA LEU A 18 -0.06 -7.59 18.04
C LEU A 18 -0.29 -6.16 17.55
N ILE A 19 -1.36 -5.92 16.78
CA ILE A 19 -1.72 -4.56 16.32
C ILE A 19 -2.05 -3.66 17.53
N ALA A 20 -2.87 -4.14 18.47
CA ALA A 20 -3.28 -3.36 19.64
C ALA A 20 -2.12 -3.06 20.60
N SER A 21 -1.27 -4.06 20.88
CA SER A 21 -0.09 -3.89 21.75
C SER A 21 0.96 -2.96 21.12
N GLY A 22 1.19 -3.07 19.80
CA GLY A 22 2.07 -2.16 19.06
C GLY A 22 1.58 -0.71 19.11
N LEU A 23 0.29 -0.49 18.87
CA LEU A 23 -0.32 0.83 18.96
C LEU A 23 -0.21 1.42 20.39
N THR A 24 -0.46 0.61 21.41
CA THR A 24 -0.32 1.01 22.83
C THR A 24 1.12 1.35 23.19
N LEU A 25 2.11 0.57 22.74
CA LEU A 25 3.52 0.83 22.98
C LEU A 25 4.01 2.12 22.31
N ILE A 26 3.63 2.34 21.05
CA ILE A 26 3.96 3.57 20.33
C ILE A 26 3.37 4.77 21.09
N PHE A 27 2.10 4.69 21.47
CA PHE A 27 1.42 5.77 22.20
C PHE A 27 2.00 6.01 23.59
N GLY A 28 2.42 4.94 24.28
CA GLY A 28 3.00 5.00 25.61
C GLY A 28 4.37 5.67 25.64
N VAL A 29 5.16 5.56 24.56
CA VAL A 29 6.56 6.03 24.52
C VAL A 29 6.73 7.35 23.75
N THR A 30 6.12 7.50 22.57
CA THR A 30 6.40 8.68 21.71
C THR A 30 5.55 9.89 22.03
N ARG A 31 4.41 9.74 22.74
CA ARG A 31 3.39 10.78 23.04
C ARG A 31 2.88 11.57 21.81
N ILE A 32 3.26 11.17 20.60
CA ILE A 32 3.02 11.85 19.33
C ILE A 32 2.53 10.79 18.34
N ILE A 33 1.34 11.00 17.80
CA ILE A 33 0.68 10.05 16.90
C ILE A 33 0.52 10.70 15.52
N ASN A 34 1.08 10.07 14.49
CA ASN A 34 0.97 10.53 13.11
C ASN A 34 0.28 9.48 12.23
N PHE A 35 -1.04 9.64 12.02
CA PHE A 35 -1.81 8.82 11.08
C PHE A 35 -1.69 9.28 9.62
N ALA A 36 -1.14 10.46 9.35
CA ALA A 36 -1.02 11.01 8.00
C ALA A 36 -0.08 10.17 7.12
N HIS A 37 0.79 9.35 7.70
CA HIS A 37 1.61 8.41 6.93
C HIS A 37 0.77 7.46 6.06
N GLY A 38 -0.41 7.03 6.54
CA GLY A 38 -1.30 6.15 5.78
C GLY A 38 -1.90 6.83 4.53
N SER A 39 -2.26 8.11 4.64
CA SER A 39 -2.78 8.87 3.50
C SER A 39 -1.68 9.22 2.49
N LEU A 40 -0.45 9.48 2.94
CA LEU A 40 0.69 9.66 2.03
C LEU A 40 1.01 8.39 1.23
N TYR A 41 0.95 7.22 1.88
CA TYR A 41 1.12 5.94 1.18
C TYR A 41 0.05 5.73 0.10
N MET A 42 -1.22 6.03 0.41
CA MET A 42 -2.31 5.94 -0.55
C MET A 42 -2.11 6.88 -1.75
N LEU A 43 -1.70 8.13 -1.51
CA LEU A 43 -1.39 9.08 -2.59
C LEU A 43 -0.25 8.57 -3.47
N GLY A 44 0.78 7.96 -2.89
CA GLY A 44 1.89 7.37 -3.65
C GLY A 44 1.44 6.23 -4.55
N ALA A 45 0.55 5.37 -4.07
CA ALA A 45 0.00 4.29 -4.88
C ALA A 45 -0.81 4.82 -6.08
N ILE A 46 -1.63 5.85 -5.86
CA ILE A 46 -2.44 6.48 -6.92
C ILE A 46 -1.55 7.19 -7.94
N LEU A 47 -0.56 7.96 -7.48
CA LEU A 47 0.40 8.60 -8.38
C LEU A 47 1.19 7.57 -9.19
N THR A 48 1.56 6.44 -8.58
CA THR A 48 2.21 5.35 -9.31
C THR A 48 1.27 4.76 -10.36
N TYR A 49 -0.02 4.56 -10.04
CA TYR A 49 -1.03 4.09 -11.00
C TYR A 49 -1.13 5.00 -12.23
N GLU A 50 -1.13 6.32 -12.03
CA GLU A 50 -1.17 7.31 -13.11
C GLU A 50 0.15 7.37 -13.90
N LEU A 51 1.31 7.25 -13.24
CA LEU A 51 2.62 7.43 -13.87
C LEU A 51 3.11 6.20 -14.67
N VAL A 52 2.72 4.98 -14.26
CA VAL A 52 3.12 3.74 -14.96
C VAL A 52 2.76 3.75 -16.46
N PRO A 53 1.53 4.10 -16.90
CA PRO A 53 1.21 4.16 -18.32
C PRO A 53 1.93 5.30 -19.07
N LEU A 54 2.36 6.36 -18.39
CA LEU A 54 3.00 7.53 -19.01
C LEU A 54 4.49 7.30 -19.32
N ILE A 55 5.21 6.57 -18.46
CA ILE A 55 6.68 6.47 -18.55
C ILE A 55 7.11 5.36 -19.53
N ALA A 56 6.63 4.13 -19.34
CA ALA A 56 6.90 3.01 -20.25
C ALA A 56 5.97 1.82 -19.96
N PRO A 57 4.88 1.64 -20.73
CA PRO A 57 3.91 0.57 -20.52
C PRO A 57 4.57 -0.82 -20.53
N GLY A 58 4.30 -1.63 -19.49
CA GLY A 58 4.70 -3.04 -19.45
C GLY A 58 6.18 -3.33 -19.19
N THR A 59 7.04 -2.32 -19.03
CA THR A 59 8.46 -2.53 -18.73
C THR A 59 8.76 -2.48 -17.22
N LEU A 60 9.71 -3.30 -16.78
CA LEU A 60 10.19 -3.30 -15.38
C LEU A 60 10.79 -1.94 -14.99
N TRP A 61 11.57 -1.34 -15.89
CA TRP A 61 12.20 -0.06 -15.64
C TRP A 61 11.17 1.08 -15.50
N GLY A 62 10.13 1.08 -16.33
CA GLY A 62 9.02 2.04 -16.22
C GLY A 62 8.30 1.97 -14.88
N PHE A 63 8.09 0.75 -14.35
CA PHE A 63 7.49 0.57 -13.02
C PHE A 63 8.38 1.13 -11.90
N PHE A 64 9.66 0.78 -11.86
CA PHE A 64 10.57 1.29 -10.82
C PHE A 64 10.75 2.81 -10.92
N ALA A 65 10.88 3.35 -12.14
CA ALA A 65 10.95 4.79 -12.36
C ALA A 65 9.67 5.49 -11.89
N ALA A 66 8.49 4.93 -12.17
CA ALA A 66 7.21 5.46 -11.70
C ALA A 66 7.10 5.45 -10.17
N VAL A 67 7.52 4.38 -9.50
CA VAL A 67 7.50 4.27 -8.03
C VAL A 67 8.44 5.29 -7.40
N VAL A 68 9.66 5.44 -7.91
CA VAL A 68 10.62 6.42 -7.39
C VAL A 68 10.12 7.85 -7.62
N LEU A 69 9.63 8.15 -8.83
CA LEU A 69 9.08 9.46 -9.16
C LEU A 69 7.86 9.79 -8.30
N ALA A 70 6.93 8.84 -8.13
CA ALA A 70 5.79 8.98 -7.23
C ALA A 70 6.25 9.22 -5.79
N GLY A 71 7.26 8.50 -5.31
CA GLY A 71 7.85 8.69 -3.99
C GLY A 71 8.43 10.09 -3.79
N VAL A 72 9.12 10.65 -4.79
CA VAL A 72 9.64 12.02 -4.75
C VAL A 72 8.50 13.03 -4.70
N VAL A 73 7.50 12.89 -5.57
CA VAL A 73 6.33 13.79 -5.61
C VAL A 73 5.56 13.75 -4.29
N VAL A 74 5.30 12.56 -3.74
CA VAL A 74 4.65 12.40 -2.44
C VAL A 74 5.49 12.94 -1.30
N SER A 75 6.82 12.78 -1.33
CA SER A 75 7.68 13.33 -0.29
C SER A 75 7.58 14.86 -0.25
N ILE A 76 7.56 15.52 -1.41
CA ILE A 76 7.37 16.97 -1.50
C ILE A 76 5.98 17.36 -0.96
N LEU A 77 4.92 16.67 -1.40
CA LEU A 77 3.56 16.92 -0.91
C LEU A 77 3.44 16.69 0.61
N GLY A 78 4.11 15.65 1.13
CA GLY A 78 4.15 15.32 2.54
C GLY A 78 4.82 16.40 3.37
N VAL A 79 5.95 16.94 2.91
CA VAL A 79 6.64 18.07 3.56
C VAL A 79 5.74 19.32 3.58
N VAL A 80 5.05 19.61 2.47
CA VAL A 80 4.09 20.73 2.41
C VAL A 80 2.95 20.52 3.42
N PHE A 81 2.39 19.31 3.50
CA PHE A 81 1.36 18.96 4.48
C PHE A 81 1.87 19.08 5.93
N GLU A 82 3.08 18.63 6.20
CA GLU A 82 3.69 18.69 7.52
C GLU A 82 3.91 20.14 7.96
N MET A 83 4.41 20.99 7.05
CA MET A 83 4.61 22.41 7.30
C MET A 83 3.31 23.15 7.58
N LEU A 84 2.25 22.86 6.83
CA LEU A 84 0.96 23.57 6.92
C LEU A 84 0.10 23.10 8.08
N ALA A 85 -0.02 21.79 8.28
CA ALA A 85 -0.93 21.21 9.28
C ALA A 85 -0.20 20.87 10.58
N LEU A 86 0.82 20.01 10.51
CA LEU A 86 1.46 19.43 11.71
C LEU A 86 2.22 20.49 12.50
N ARG A 87 3.04 21.32 11.84
CA ARG A 87 3.88 22.33 12.51
C ARG A 87 3.07 23.37 13.31
N ARG A 88 1.81 23.61 12.94
CA ARG A 88 0.91 24.53 13.65
C ARG A 88 0.39 23.94 14.96
N ILE A 89 0.40 22.62 15.10
CA ILE A 89 -0.34 21.85 16.10
C ILE A 89 0.60 21.13 17.09
N TYR A 90 1.90 21.09 16.81
CA TYR A 90 2.94 20.54 17.70
C TYR A 90 2.98 21.13 19.12
N GLY A 91 2.35 22.29 19.36
CA GLY A 91 2.23 22.90 20.69
C GLY A 91 1.02 22.44 21.50
N ALA A 92 0.18 21.54 20.99
CA ALA A 92 -1.05 21.06 21.63
C ALA A 92 -0.87 19.68 22.30
N ASP A 93 -1.74 19.34 23.25
CA ASP A 93 -1.74 18.04 23.92
C ASP A 93 -1.84 16.86 22.93
N GLY A 94 -1.23 15.72 23.28
CA GLY A 94 -1.16 14.54 22.39
C GLY A 94 -2.53 14.01 21.93
N LEU A 95 -3.60 14.24 22.70
CA LEU A 95 -4.97 13.88 22.31
C LEU A 95 -5.52 14.79 21.19
N MET A 96 -5.19 16.09 21.20
CA MET A 96 -5.54 16.98 20.08
C MET A 96 -4.80 16.60 18.80
N GLN A 97 -3.54 16.17 18.92
CA GLN A 97 -2.79 15.69 17.77
C GLN A 97 -3.43 14.46 17.12
N LEU A 98 -3.95 13.53 17.94
CA LEU A 98 -4.72 12.38 17.45
C LEU A 98 -5.95 12.81 16.65
N ILE A 99 -6.79 13.66 17.22
CA ILE A 99 -8.04 14.12 16.57
C ILE A 99 -7.74 14.80 15.24
N VAL A 100 -6.74 15.69 15.23
CA VAL A 100 -6.32 16.42 14.02
C VAL A 100 -5.80 15.48 12.94
N THR A 101 -4.91 14.54 13.29
CA THR A 101 -4.34 13.64 12.28
C THR A 101 -5.38 12.69 11.71
N VAL A 102 -6.32 12.22 12.52
CA VAL A 102 -7.48 11.45 12.06
C VAL A 102 -8.36 12.29 11.13
N ALA A 103 -8.69 13.52 11.51
CA ALA A 103 -9.46 14.43 10.66
C ALA A 103 -8.76 14.71 9.33
N LEU A 104 -7.44 14.93 9.35
CA LEU A 104 -6.63 15.14 8.16
C LEU A 104 -6.65 13.93 7.22
N VAL A 105 -6.53 12.72 7.77
CA VAL A 105 -6.61 11.47 7.00
C VAL A 105 -8.00 11.32 6.37
N LEU A 106 -9.07 11.62 7.10
CA LEU A 106 -10.44 11.58 6.57
C LEU A 106 -10.63 12.58 5.42
N ILE A 107 -10.21 13.83 5.60
CA ILE A 107 -10.29 14.86 4.56
C ILE A 107 -9.49 14.46 3.32
N LEU A 108 -8.26 13.96 3.50
CA LEU A 108 -7.42 13.49 2.40
C LEU A 108 -8.05 12.31 1.66
N ARG A 109 -8.57 11.33 2.42
CA ARG A 109 -9.24 10.17 1.85
C ARG A 109 -10.49 10.55 1.08
N ASP A 110 -11.29 11.47 1.61
CA ASP A 110 -12.50 11.95 0.94
C ASP A 110 -12.16 12.79 -0.29
N THR A 111 -11.11 13.62 -0.23
CA THR A 111 -10.60 14.37 -1.39
C THR A 111 -10.17 13.44 -2.50
N VAL A 112 -9.41 12.38 -2.17
CA VAL A 112 -9.00 11.35 -3.12
C VAL A 112 -10.21 10.62 -3.70
N ARG A 113 -11.20 10.30 -2.86
CA ARG A 113 -12.45 9.66 -3.30
C ARG A 113 -13.26 10.53 -4.25
N LEU A 114 -13.23 11.86 -4.08
CA LEU A 114 -13.91 12.79 -4.98
C LEU A 114 -13.23 12.89 -6.35
N ILE A 115 -11.90 12.83 -6.39
CA ILE A 115 -11.12 12.99 -7.63
C ILE A 115 -11.07 11.66 -8.43
N TRP A 116 -10.74 10.55 -7.76
CA TRP A 116 -10.53 9.24 -8.41
C TRP A 116 -11.73 8.28 -8.30
N GLY A 117 -12.77 8.67 -7.56
CA GLY A 117 -13.92 7.83 -7.28
C GLY A 117 -13.69 6.85 -6.12
N PRO A 118 -14.72 6.05 -5.76
CA PRO A 118 -14.67 5.10 -4.65
C PRO A 118 -13.94 3.78 -4.99
N ASN A 119 -13.51 3.60 -6.23
CA ASN A 119 -12.96 2.34 -6.70
C ASN A 119 -11.52 2.17 -6.24
N SER A 120 -11.17 0.97 -5.77
CA SER A 120 -9.78 0.63 -5.44
C SER A 120 -8.96 0.55 -6.71
N LEU A 121 -8.15 1.58 -6.99
CA LEU A 121 -7.22 1.59 -8.11
C LEU A 121 -6.05 0.63 -7.79
N SER A 122 -5.78 -0.29 -8.70
CA SER A 122 -4.67 -1.24 -8.59
C SER A 122 -3.63 -0.91 -9.64
N VAL A 123 -2.40 -0.64 -9.18
CA VAL A 123 -1.26 -0.33 -10.07
C VAL A 123 -1.05 -1.49 -11.05
N PRO A 124 -1.09 -1.24 -12.37
CA PRO A 124 -0.84 -2.30 -13.35
C PRO A 124 0.62 -2.78 -13.21
N MET A 125 0.79 -4.02 -12.77
CA MET A 125 2.11 -4.63 -12.61
C MET A 125 2.64 -5.10 -13.97
N PRO A 126 3.94 -4.95 -14.25
CA PRO A 126 4.55 -5.41 -15.50
C PRO A 126 4.51 -6.95 -15.62
N ASP A 127 4.45 -7.46 -16.85
CA ASP A 127 4.26 -8.89 -17.18
C ASP A 127 5.28 -9.83 -16.54
N MET A 128 6.47 -9.35 -16.21
CA MET A 128 7.53 -10.09 -15.53
C MET A 128 7.30 -10.25 -14.02
N LEU A 129 6.58 -9.31 -13.37
CA LEU A 129 6.17 -9.42 -11.96
C LEU A 129 4.84 -10.17 -11.80
N MET A 130 4.09 -10.38 -12.89
CA MET A 130 2.95 -11.30 -12.94
C MET A 130 3.40 -12.76 -12.96
N GLY A 131 4.41 -13.11 -12.17
CA GLY A 131 4.96 -14.46 -12.05
C GLY A 131 4.17 -15.27 -11.05
N ALA A 132 3.04 -15.83 -11.44
CA ALA A 132 2.39 -16.86 -10.64
C ALA A 132 2.66 -18.23 -11.28
N LEU A 133 3.51 -18.99 -10.62
CA LEU A 133 3.78 -20.39 -10.96
C LEU A 133 2.48 -21.20 -10.82
N GLN A 134 2.06 -21.84 -11.91
CA GLN A 134 1.02 -22.87 -11.86
C GLN A 134 1.59 -24.11 -11.17
N ILE A 135 1.15 -24.39 -9.95
CA ILE A 135 1.36 -25.67 -9.28
C ILE A 135 -0.02 -26.28 -9.03
N GLY A 136 -0.37 -27.31 -9.80
CA GLY A 136 -1.46 -28.23 -9.44
C GLY A 136 -2.89 -27.68 -9.44
N GLY A 137 -3.34 -27.02 -10.50
CA GLY A 137 -4.76 -26.81 -10.77
C GLY A 137 -5.45 -25.61 -10.11
N ASN A 138 -4.72 -24.72 -9.43
CA ASN A 138 -5.24 -23.43 -8.97
C ASN A 138 -4.76 -22.28 -9.86
N TYR A 139 -5.68 -21.39 -10.26
CA TYR A 139 -5.41 -20.25 -11.13
C TYR A 139 -4.38 -19.31 -10.49
N SER A 140 -3.14 -19.50 -10.91
CA SER A 140 -2.03 -18.60 -10.61
C SER A 140 -1.62 -18.00 -11.95
N ARG A 141 -1.82 -16.68 -12.08
CA ARG A 141 -1.44 -15.80 -13.21
C ARG A 141 0.05 -15.93 -13.61
N CYS A 142 0.39 -16.79 -14.57
CA CYS A 142 1.76 -17.08 -14.99
C CYS A 142 2.33 -16.03 -15.97
N SER A 143 3.54 -15.54 -15.70
CA SER A 143 4.26 -14.56 -16.54
C SER A 143 4.68 -15.19 -17.87
N ARG A 144 4.39 -14.47 -18.97
CA ARG A 144 4.49 -14.93 -20.38
C ARG A 144 5.84 -15.54 -20.78
N LEU A 145 6.94 -15.15 -20.13
CA LEU A 145 8.29 -15.66 -20.43
C LEU A 145 8.56 -17.08 -19.93
N SER A 146 7.94 -17.51 -18.84
CA SER A 146 8.16 -18.86 -18.32
C SER A 146 7.33 -19.92 -19.05
N CYS A 147 6.22 -19.53 -19.71
CA CYS A 147 5.42 -20.44 -20.53
C CYS A 147 6.05 -20.69 -21.91
N SER A 148 6.75 -19.72 -22.51
CA SER A 148 7.38 -19.93 -23.82
C SER A 148 8.54 -20.93 -23.75
N LEU A 149 9.30 -20.94 -22.65
CA LEU A 149 10.40 -21.90 -22.43
C LEU A 149 9.89 -23.31 -22.09
N ARG A 150 8.74 -23.42 -21.43
CA ARG A 150 8.15 -24.72 -21.06
C ARG A 150 7.42 -25.40 -22.22
N GLY A 151 6.88 -24.62 -23.17
CA GLY A 151 6.34 -25.13 -24.44
C GLY A 151 7.39 -25.76 -25.36
N TRP A 152 8.64 -25.29 -25.29
CA TRP A 152 9.77 -25.87 -26.05
C TRP A 152 10.23 -27.24 -25.52
N TRP A 153 9.99 -27.55 -24.25
CA TRP A 153 10.43 -28.80 -23.62
C TRP A 153 9.47 -29.98 -23.86
N TRP A 154 8.23 -29.71 -24.29
CA TRP A 154 7.19 -30.72 -24.51
C TRP A 154 7.00 -31.12 -25.99
N SER A 155 7.69 -30.48 -26.94
CA SER A 155 7.66 -30.89 -28.36
C SER A 155 8.86 -31.74 -28.79
N ALA A 156 9.71 -32.17 -27.84
CA ALA A 156 10.91 -32.97 -28.10
C ALA A 156 10.90 -34.32 -27.35
N ARG A 157 9.71 -34.87 -27.11
CA ARG A 157 9.53 -36.26 -26.68
C ARG A 157 8.28 -36.87 -27.31
#